data_AF-A0A800K7T6-F1
#
_entry.id   AF-A0A800K7T6-F1
#
_cell.length_a   1.000
_cell.length_b   1.000
_cell.length_c   1.000
_cell.angle_alpha   90.00
_cell.angle_beta   90.00
_cell.angle_gamma   90.00
#
_symmetry.space_group_name_H-M   'P 1'
#
loop_
_entity.id
_entity.type
_entity.pdbx_description
1 polymer ?
#
loop_
_entity_poly.entity_id
_entity_poly.type
_entity_poly.pdbx_seq_one_letter_code
_entity_poly.pdbx_strand_id
1 'polypeptide(L)' 'AIQEYVEDCEVCCHPWLVRVRLDGEGTASVSVTTLDDE' A
#
# COMPACT_ATOMS: atom_id res chain seq x y z
N ALA A 1 -2.42 10.35 10.24
CA ALA A 1 -2.41 10.73 8.81
C ALA A 1 -2.53 9.46 7.95
N ILE A 2 -3.09 9.55 6.74
CA ILE A 2 -3.23 8.39 5.84
C ILE A 2 -2.59 8.72 4.49
N GLN A 3 -1.80 7.79 3.96
CA GLN A 3 -1.23 7.83 2.61
C GLN A 3 -1.60 6.54 1.86
N GLU A 4 -1.93 6.69 0.59
CA GLU A 4 -2.23 5.58 -0.33
C GLU A 4 -1.45 5.80 -1.63
N TYR A 5 -0.80 4.76 -2.11
CA TYR A 5 -0.09 4.77 -3.38
C TYR A 5 -0.09 3.38 -4.02
N VAL A 6 0.10 3.37 -5.34
CA VAL A 6 0.27 2.15 -6.12
C VAL A 6 1.76 1.91 -6.31
N GLU A 7 2.19 0.67 -6.08
CA GLU A 7 3.56 0.21 -6.32
C GLU A 7 3.52 -0.97 -7.29
N ASP A 8 4.44 -0.97 -8.26
CA ASP A 8 4.60 -2.09 -9.18
C ASP A 8 5.24 -3.29 -8.46
N CYS A 9 4.70 -4.48 -8.67
CA CYS A 9 5.34 -5.72 -8.22
C CYS A 9 6.57 -6.00 -9.10
N GLU A 10 7.78 -5.96 -8.54
CA GLU A 10 9.03 -6.21 -9.28
C GLU A 10 9.17 -7.64 -9.82
N VAL A 11 8.35 -8.59 -9.33
CA VAL A 11 8.39 -10.00 -9.73
C VAL A 11 7.31 -10.34 -10.77
N CYS A 12 6.19 -9.62 -10.72
CA CYS A 12 4.94 -9.97 -11.38
C CYS A 12 4.31 -8.68 -11.91
N CYS A 13 3.74 -8.66 -13.11
CA CYS A 13 3.16 -7.41 -13.64
C CYS A 13 1.78 -7.07 -13.03
N HIS A 14 1.59 -7.29 -11.72
CA HIS A 14 0.36 -7.00 -10.98
C HIS A 14 0.65 -5.94 -9.92
N PRO A 15 0.13 -4.71 -10.07
CA PRO A 15 0.38 -3.64 -9.12
C PRO A 15 -0.29 -3.91 -7.77
N TRP A 16 0.24 -3.28 -6.73
CA TRP A 16 -0.28 -3.37 -5.37
C TRP A 16 -0.75 -2.02 -4.86
N LEU A 17 -1.85 -2.02 -4.10
CA LEU A 17 -2.26 -0.85 -3.33
C LEU A 17 -1.59 -0.91 -1.96
N VAL A 18 -0.74 0.07 -1.69
CA VAL A 18 -0.10 0.25 -0.38
C VAL A 18 -0.83 1.34 0.39
N ARG A 19 -1.32 0.99 1.58
CA ARG A 19 -1.93 1.95 2.51
C ARG A 19 -1.11 2.04 3.78
N VAL A 20 -0.72 3.27 4.12
CA VAL A 20 0.05 3.59 5.32
C VAL A 20 -0.79 4.50 6.21
N ARG A 21 -0.93 4.13 7.49
CA ARG A 21 -1.51 5.01 8.50
C ARG A 21 -0.48 5.32 9.58
N LEU A 22 -0.26 6.60 9.84
CA LEU A 22 0.46 7.08 11.01
C LEU A 22 -0.54 7.46 12.11
N ASP A 23 -0.31 6.94 13.31
CA ASP A 23 -1.03 7.37 14.51
C ASP A 23 -0.45 8.66 15.11
N GLY A 24 -1.00 9.09 16.24
CA GLY A 24 -0.58 10.31 16.93
C GLY A 24 0.79 10.22 17.62
N GLU A 25 1.32 9.02 17.81
CA GLU A 25 2.65 8.78 18.39
C GLU A 25 3.72 8.58 17.30
N GLY A 26 3.30 8.56 16.03
CA GLY A 26 4.18 8.39 14.87
C GLY A 26 4.38 6.93 14.47
N THR A 27 3.63 5.98 15.05
CA THR A 27 3.71 4.58 14.65
C THR A 27 2.99 4.37 13.32
N ALA A 28 3.66 3.69 12.40
CA ALA A 28 3.10 3.32 11.10
C ALA A 28 2.44 1.94 11.15
N SER A 29 1.25 1.84 10.58
CA SER A 29 0.60 0.57 10.21
C SER A 29 0.47 0.51 8.70
N VAL A 30 0.87 -0.63 8.12
CA VAL A 30 0.94 -0.84 6.67
C VAL A 30 0.07 -2.03 6.29
N SER A 31 -0.76 -1.85 5.28
CA SER A 31 -1.52 -2.93 4.64
C SER A 31 -1.34 -2.87 3.14
N VAL A 32 -1.20 -4.04 2.52
CA VAL A 32 -1.01 -4.20 1.08
C VAL A 32 -2.12 -5.09 0.53
N THR A 33 -2.71 -4.68 -0.60
CA THR A 33 -3.70 -5.49 -1.34
C THR A 33 -3.25 -5.62 -2.78
N THR A 34 -3.59 -6.74 -3.43
CA THR A 34 -3.49 -6.82 -4.88
C THR A 34 -4.48 -5.83 -5.49
N LEU A 35 -4.07 -5.21 -6.59
CA LEU A 35 -4.96 -4.55 -7.53
C LEU A 35 -5.06 -5.50 -8.71
N ASP A 36 -5.95 -6.49 -8.61
CA ASP A 36 -6.27 -7.31 -9.79
C ASP A 36 -6.90 -6.39 -10.86
N ASP A 37 -6.43 -6.53 -12.11
CA ASP A 37 -7.06 -5.93 -13.29
C ASP A 37 -8.36 -6.69 -13.57
N GLU A 38 -9.48 -5.97 -13.71
CA GLU A 38 -10.80 -6.52 -14.08
C GLU A 38 -10.79 -7.26 -15.43
#